data_AF-A0A4Q6B620-F1
#
_entry.id   AF-A0A4Q6B620-F1
#
_cell.length_a   1.000
_cell.length_b   1.000
_cell.length_c   1.000
_cell.angle_alpha   90.00
_cell.angle_beta   90.00
_cell.angle_gamma   90.00
#
_symmetry.space_group_name_H-M   'P 1'
#
loop_
_entity.id
_entity.type
_entity.pdbx_description
1 polymer ?
#
loop_
_entity_poly.entity_id
_entity_poly.type
_entity_poly.pdbx_seq_one_letter_code
_entity_poly.pdbx_strand_id
1 'polypeptide(L)'
;MNKKTLGISFAVVIALGLGVGGYTFYAKQSALSEKTAKISEDQTSYKIAISSVYSTEQRDDVILDLEGQLLVHEQDAGQHISEWDSISKLIVTNNAVAPDNILHFATLSTLEDGAQVHYLDNEFPSSYGGFQKEFLTRFFVPVALKAGPEIYHSEREAKNVFKVKYVVSESKGGFEVTRNWIQNIQGDIAIDPKANGFRYEYDASGKLLSMNGTLTFMGIDHENLAFRLITKISVNAGETVKLAAAKKIYRNRSEMVLAQAEKPARDPNEKLRPLSEVFASLDQLSGTDEPQVRADLYLEMAKILADNPAVIKEFKDKILSMDGVSPQNQYQMSVIFSVLSGSETNEGSNVLADLFAGDCKNEHCREMAISAYGMHSNVSLDSAQKVLHIAETEVEPDMAANAYLGAGAAGRLLGDRFAELRPSLLNAVKSADEEKDYTKKALVVRAIGNTGDRAFLPVLSETIKSEDELTKNMSYFALRFIPGDDVNDLIVNSLQSEKDELTTAEIIRSASMRTFSKNEYDKIGEKIPEWGESDADLAVNTVNILLAAYQRNPEDTAGTLETLKAKVKSTELRSYIEAGMNPLGPTPNDEGNKDPDEAPSASGATPVSDEE
;
A
#
# COMPACT_ATOMS: atom_id res chain seq x y z
N MET A 1 23.04 -20.10 -14.41
CA MET A 1 22.72 -19.19 -13.28
C MET A 1 22.24 -20.02 -12.10
N ASN A 2 22.72 -19.71 -10.90
CA ASN A 2 22.48 -20.51 -9.69
C ASN A 2 21.13 -20.11 -9.05
N LYS A 3 20.25 -21.07 -8.73
CA LYS A 3 18.88 -20.80 -8.24
C LYS A 3 18.84 -19.96 -6.95
N LYS A 4 19.92 -19.93 -6.17
CA LYS A 4 20.06 -19.11 -4.95
C LYS A 4 20.10 -17.59 -5.22
N THR A 5 20.53 -17.16 -6.39
CA THR A 5 20.66 -15.72 -6.69
C THR A 5 19.31 -15.08 -7.08
N LEU A 6 18.36 -15.88 -7.60
CA LEU A 6 17.04 -15.39 -8.03
C LEU A 6 16.13 -15.01 -6.84
N GLY A 7 16.23 -15.73 -5.72
CA GLY A 7 15.45 -15.44 -4.51
C GLY A 7 15.92 -14.19 -3.74
N ILE A 8 17.19 -13.81 -3.87
CA ILE A 8 17.76 -12.64 -3.21
C ILE A 8 17.30 -11.35 -3.90
N SER A 9 17.21 -11.34 -5.23
CA SER A 9 16.66 -10.21 -6.00
C SER A 9 15.20 -9.93 -5.65
N PHE A 10 14.42 -10.94 -5.27
CA PHE A 10 13.02 -10.80 -4.86
C PHE A 10 12.85 -10.31 -3.41
N ALA A 11 13.78 -10.62 -2.50
CA ALA A 11 13.78 -10.10 -1.13
C ALA A 11 14.12 -8.60 -1.07
N VAL A 12 15.01 -8.12 -1.95
CA VAL A 12 15.26 -6.67 -2.16
C VAL A 12 13.99 -5.96 -2.61
N VAL A 13 13.26 -6.63 -3.50
CA VAL A 13 12.03 -6.16 -4.12
C VAL A 13 10.94 -6.02 -3.06
N ILE A 14 10.75 -6.98 -2.16
CA ILE A 14 9.76 -6.85 -1.06
C ILE A 14 10.21 -5.82 -0.01
N ALA A 15 11.50 -5.72 0.29
CA ALA A 15 11.98 -4.87 1.37
C ALA A 15 12.24 -3.39 0.99
N LEU A 16 12.28 -3.08 -0.31
CA LEU A 16 12.15 -1.72 -0.87
C LEU A 16 10.74 -1.43 -1.41
N GLY A 17 9.78 -2.36 -1.26
CA GLY A 17 8.39 -2.14 -1.66
C GLY A 17 8.10 -2.30 -3.16
N LEU A 18 8.97 -2.96 -3.91
CA LEU A 18 8.73 -3.42 -5.27
C LEU A 18 7.80 -4.66 -5.25
N GLY A 19 6.54 -4.47 -5.61
CA GLY A 19 5.91 -5.36 -6.57
C GLY A 19 6.00 -4.65 -7.93
N VAL A 20 5.85 -5.35 -9.05
CA VAL A 20 5.85 -4.70 -10.37
C VAL A 20 4.64 -3.76 -10.47
N GLY A 21 4.88 -2.48 -10.21
CA GLY A 21 3.93 -1.36 -10.21
C GLY A 21 4.70 -0.10 -9.78
N GLY A 22 5.20 0.64 -10.77
CA GLY A 22 5.98 1.87 -10.59
C GLY A 22 5.11 3.12 -10.72
N TYR A 23 4.77 3.76 -9.60
CA TYR A 23 3.76 4.82 -9.56
C TYR A 23 4.33 6.13 -10.06
N THR A 24 3.75 6.64 -11.15
CA THR A 24 4.14 7.95 -11.69
C THR A 24 3.21 9.05 -11.17
N PHE A 25 3.64 9.84 -10.18
CA PHE A 25 2.91 11.07 -9.85
C PHE A 25 3.22 12.09 -10.96
N TYR A 26 2.21 12.71 -11.56
CA TYR A 26 2.41 13.85 -12.45
C TYR A 26 1.96 15.09 -11.70
N ALA A 27 2.95 15.80 -11.13
CA ALA A 27 2.74 17.14 -10.62
C ALA A 27 2.33 18.05 -11.79
N LYS A 28 1.23 18.79 -11.65
CA LYS A 28 0.90 19.87 -12.57
C LYS A 28 2.04 20.90 -12.47
N GLN A 29 2.93 20.95 -13.46
CA GLN A 29 3.92 22.00 -13.60
C GLN A 29 3.19 23.33 -13.80
N SER A 30 2.85 23.99 -12.70
CA SER A 30 2.55 25.40 -12.73
C SER A 30 3.87 26.10 -13.06
N ALA A 31 3.92 26.74 -14.23
CA ALA A 31 5.04 27.59 -14.61
C ALA A 31 5.12 28.73 -13.57
N LEU A 32 5.94 28.53 -12.54
CA LEU A 32 6.28 29.57 -11.59
C LEU A 32 7.01 30.65 -12.39
N SER A 33 6.36 31.80 -12.56
CA SER A 33 7.00 33.02 -13.07
C SER A 33 8.31 33.22 -12.32
N GLU A 34 9.40 33.56 -13.01
CA GLU A 34 10.75 33.86 -12.50
C GLU A 34 10.77 34.95 -11.40
N LYS A 35 10.17 34.66 -10.24
CA LYS A 35 10.46 35.38 -9.01
C LYS A 35 11.86 34.95 -8.62
N THR A 36 12.68 35.93 -8.26
CA THR A 36 14.00 35.71 -7.67
C THR A 36 13.85 34.82 -6.45
N ALA A 37 14.12 33.53 -6.63
CA ALA A 37 14.04 32.53 -5.58
C ALA A 37 15.05 32.85 -4.47
N LYS A 38 14.66 32.58 -3.23
CA LYS A 38 15.47 32.85 -2.05
C LYS A 38 16.18 31.58 -1.61
N ILE A 39 17.45 31.46 -1.94
CA ILE A 39 18.31 30.37 -1.44
C ILE A 39 18.83 30.77 -0.05
N SER A 40 18.79 29.84 0.91
CA SER A 40 19.39 30.03 2.23
C SER A 40 20.90 30.29 2.12
N GLU A 41 21.41 31.17 2.98
CA GLU A 41 22.85 31.40 3.12
C GLU A 41 23.56 30.29 3.89
N ASP A 42 22.79 29.42 4.55
CA ASP A 42 23.28 28.41 5.49
C ASP A 42 22.85 27.00 5.04
N GLN A 43 23.75 26.04 5.26
CA GLN A 43 23.58 24.61 5.02
C GLN A 43 23.84 23.85 6.33
N THR A 44 23.00 22.89 6.67
CA THR A 44 23.18 22.04 7.85
C THR A 44 23.57 20.63 7.42
N SER A 45 24.59 20.07 8.05
CA SER A 45 24.92 18.64 7.93
C SER A 45 24.10 17.83 8.92
N TYR A 46 23.60 16.67 8.50
CA TYR A 46 22.87 15.72 9.34
C TYR A 46 23.57 14.37 9.31
N LYS A 47 23.95 13.87 10.49
CA LYS A 47 24.44 12.50 10.65
C LYS A 47 23.26 11.54 10.65
N ILE A 48 23.28 10.58 9.74
CA ILE A 48 22.19 9.63 9.52
C ILE A 48 22.69 8.22 9.73
N ALA A 49 21.89 7.41 10.43
CA ALA A 49 22.03 5.97 10.54
C ALA A 49 20.69 5.31 10.23
N ILE A 50 20.67 4.36 9.29
CA ILE A 50 19.50 3.60 8.88
C ILE A 50 19.85 2.11 8.95
N SER A 51 19.00 1.32 9.60
CA SER A 51 19.11 -0.13 9.61
C SER A 51 17.76 -0.75 9.31
N SER A 52 17.70 -1.56 8.25
CA SER A 52 16.52 -2.27 7.80
C SER A 52 16.81 -3.77 7.75
N VAL A 53 16.07 -4.55 8.53
CA VAL A 53 16.22 -6.02 8.65
C VAL A 53 14.91 -6.69 8.30
N TYR A 54 14.97 -7.63 7.36
CA TYR A 54 13.87 -8.51 6.98
C TYR A 54 14.04 -9.84 7.69
N SER A 55 13.03 -10.25 8.44
CA SER A 55 13.04 -11.45 9.27
C SER A 55 11.88 -12.37 8.88
N THR A 56 12.14 -13.66 8.82
CA THR A 56 11.16 -14.75 8.69
C THR A 56 11.47 -15.80 9.75
N GLU A 57 10.66 -16.85 9.85
CA GLU A 57 10.98 -18.00 10.71
C GLU A 57 12.32 -18.69 10.33
N GLN A 58 12.78 -18.51 9.09
CA GLN A 58 13.92 -19.25 8.53
C GLN A 58 15.22 -18.44 8.51
N ARG A 59 15.14 -17.11 8.47
CA ARG A 59 16.30 -16.23 8.24
C ARG A 59 16.04 -14.78 8.62
N ASP A 60 17.15 -14.09 8.88
CA ASP A 60 17.26 -12.64 8.93
C ASP A 60 18.17 -12.15 7.79
N ASP A 61 17.71 -11.16 7.04
CA ASP A 61 18.43 -10.52 5.94
C ASP A 61 18.55 -9.02 6.21
N VAL A 62 19.78 -8.48 6.18
CA VAL A 62 20.00 -7.03 6.21
C VAL A 62 19.67 -6.47 4.84
N ILE A 63 18.58 -5.71 4.77
CA ILE A 63 18.11 -5.09 3.54
C ILE A 63 18.88 -3.82 3.27
N LEU A 64 19.06 -2.99 4.30
CA LEU A 64 19.79 -1.74 4.22
C LEU A 64 20.50 -1.48 5.55
N ASP A 65 21.78 -1.14 5.49
CA ASP A 65 22.52 -0.60 6.62
C ASP A 65 23.38 0.55 6.12
N LEU A 66 22.93 1.77 6.43
CA LEU A 66 23.51 3.01 5.92
C LEU A 66 23.93 3.90 7.07
N GLU A 67 25.16 4.40 7.02
CA GLU A 67 25.65 5.48 7.87
C GLU A 67 26.30 6.56 7.01
N GLY A 68 25.93 7.82 7.22
CA GLY A 68 26.43 8.91 6.39
C GLY A 68 26.07 10.32 6.88
N GLN A 69 26.40 11.30 6.05
CA GLN A 69 26.06 12.70 6.24
C GLN A 69 25.26 13.23 5.06
N LEU A 70 24.09 13.81 5.34
CA LEU A 70 23.26 14.50 4.38
C LEU A 70 23.33 16.00 4.64
N LEU A 71 23.63 16.77 3.61
CA LEU A 71 23.61 18.23 3.69
C LEU A 71 22.24 18.71 3.25
N VAL A 72 21.66 19.66 3.99
CA VAL A 72 20.36 20.24 3.67
C VAL A 72 20.40 21.76 3.77
N HIS A 73 19.80 22.43 2.80
CA HIS A 73 19.53 23.87 2.84
C HIS A 73 18.15 24.18 2.24
N GLU A 74 17.58 25.33 2.60
CA GLU A 74 16.31 25.77 2.05
C GLU A 74 16.50 26.53 0.73
N GLN A 75 15.55 26.34 -0.18
CA GLN A 75 15.41 27.09 -1.43
C GLN A 75 13.94 27.52 -1.53
N ASP A 76 13.59 28.74 -1.13
CA ASP A 76 12.22 29.18 -0.89
C ASP A 76 11.53 28.48 0.31
N ALA A 77 10.39 29.04 0.73
CA ALA A 77 9.64 28.54 1.87
C ALA A 77 9.08 27.13 1.60
N GLY A 78 9.41 26.17 2.47
CA GLY A 78 8.91 24.79 2.39
C GLY A 78 9.55 23.95 1.28
N GLN A 79 10.69 24.39 0.76
CA GLN A 79 11.46 23.68 -0.26
C GLN A 79 12.88 23.45 0.27
N HIS A 80 13.31 22.19 0.24
CA HIS A 80 14.59 21.76 0.80
C HIS A 80 15.41 21.08 -0.28
N ILE A 81 16.66 21.50 -0.43
CA ILE A 81 17.66 20.81 -1.25
C ILE A 81 18.49 19.93 -0.31
N SER A 82 18.55 18.65 -0.60
CA SER A 82 19.39 17.68 0.11
C SER A 82 20.38 16.97 -0.81
N GLU A 83 21.54 16.62 -0.30
CA GLU A 83 22.57 15.85 -1.02
C GLU A 83 23.41 15.03 -0.02
N TRP A 84 23.79 13.81 -0.39
CA TRP A 84 24.72 13.01 0.42
C TRP A 84 26.13 13.58 0.27
N ASP A 85 26.77 13.95 1.38
CA ASP A 85 28.15 14.43 1.39
C ASP A 85 29.14 13.29 1.57
N SER A 86 28.83 12.38 2.49
CA SER A 86 29.63 11.19 2.75
C SER A 86 28.75 10.05 3.20
N ILE A 87 29.17 8.83 2.89
CA ILE A 87 28.54 7.60 3.37
C ILE A 87 29.66 6.69 3.84
N SER A 88 29.76 6.52 5.15
CA SER A 88 30.79 5.69 5.79
C SER A 88 30.46 4.21 5.73
N LYS A 89 29.19 3.87 5.55
CA LYS A 89 28.69 2.49 5.48
C LYS A 89 27.49 2.42 4.56
N LEU A 90 27.51 1.47 3.63
CA LEU A 90 26.39 1.14 2.77
C LEU A 90 26.36 -0.37 2.52
N ILE A 91 25.45 -1.06 3.18
CA ILE A 91 25.12 -2.46 2.92
C ILE A 91 23.72 -2.48 2.32
N VAL A 92 23.59 -3.10 1.16
CA VAL A 92 22.31 -3.37 0.52
C VAL A 92 22.22 -4.88 0.34
N THR A 93 21.18 -5.46 0.93
CA THR A 93 20.80 -6.88 0.77
C THR A 93 21.95 -7.83 1.09
N ASN A 94 22.52 -7.64 2.28
CA ASN A 94 23.71 -8.30 2.81
C ASN A 94 25.02 -8.06 2.03
N ASN A 95 25.03 -7.20 1.01
CA ASN A 95 26.21 -6.89 0.21
C ASN A 95 26.70 -5.48 0.49
N ALA A 96 28.00 -5.31 0.76
CA ALA A 96 28.61 -3.99 0.81
C ALA A 96 28.63 -3.37 -0.60
N VAL A 97 28.19 -2.12 -0.71
CA VAL A 97 28.12 -1.40 -1.98
C VAL A 97 28.97 -0.13 -1.91
N ALA A 98 29.62 0.23 -3.03
CA ALA A 98 30.39 1.46 -3.12
C ALA A 98 29.43 2.67 -3.09
N PRO A 99 29.61 3.62 -2.14
CA PRO A 99 28.69 4.74 -1.96
C PRO A 99 28.80 5.80 -3.06
N ASP A 100 29.91 5.83 -3.80
CA ASP A 100 30.26 6.88 -4.76
C ASP A 100 29.17 7.16 -5.80
N ASN A 101 28.32 6.16 -6.08
CA ASN A 101 27.24 6.28 -7.05
C ASN A 101 26.10 7.19 -6.59
N ILE A 102 25.94 7.51 -5.31
CA ILE A 102 24.82 8.34 -4.81
C ILE A 102 25.25 9.62 -4.09
N LEU A 103 26.55 9.88 -3.99
CA LEU A 103 27.08 11.09 -3.39
C LEU A 103 26.84 12.31 -4.29
N HIS A 104 26.58 13.46 -3.67
CA HIS A 104 26.51 14.78 -4.31
C HIS A 104 25.43 14.99 -5.37
N PHE A 105 24.50 14.04 -5.53
CA PHE A 105 23.29 14.29 -6.32
C PHE A 105 22.26 15.06 -5.49
N ALA A 106 21.81 16.19 -6.02
CA ALA A 106 20.82 17.02 -5.35
C ALA A 106 19.42 16.39 -5.44
N THR A 107 18.67 16.52 -4.36
CA THR A 107 17.24 16.21 -4.30
C THR A 107 16.47 17.42 -3.81
N LEU A 108 15.44 17.84 -4.53
CA LEU A 108 14.51 18.89 -4.11
C LEU A 108 13.28 18.23 -3.48
N SER A 109 13.03 18.53 -2.21
CA SER A 109 11.84 18.09 -1.47
C SER A 109 10.91 19.27 -1.22
N THR A 110 9.62 19.12 -1.50
CA THR A 110 8.62 20.19 -1.35
C THR A 110 7.24 19.64 -0.99
N LEU A 111 6.32 20.51 -0.62
CA LEU A 111 4.91 20.17 -0.41
C LEU A 111 4.09 20.62 -1.61
N GLU A 112 3.35 19.68 -2.20
CA GLU A 112 2.38 19.94 -3.27
C GLU A 112 1.05 19.32 -2.86
N ASP A 113 -0.01 20.13 -2.85
CA ASP A 113 -1.36 19.70 -2.45
C ASP A 113 -1.41 18.97 -1.09
N GLY A 114 -0.56 19.38 -0.15
CA GLY A 114 -0.46 18.79 1.19
C GLY A 114 0.29 17.45 1.24
N ALA A 115 0.82 16.97 0.12
CA ALA A 115 1.67 15.79 0.04
C ALA A 115 3.14 16.19 -0.15
N GLN A 116 4.04 15.37 0.38
CA GLN A 116 5.46 15.55 0.16
C GLN A 116 5.87 14.97 -1.19
N VAL A 117 6.60 15.77 -1.96
CA VAL A 117 7.03 15.46 -3.31
C VAL A 117 8.54 15.67 -3.42
N HIS A 118 9.22 14.74 -4.09
CA HIS A 118 10.67 14.73 -4.23
C HIS A 118 11.06 14.73 -5.70
N TYR A 119 12.03 15.56 -6.06
CA TYR A 119 12.61 15.63 -7.39
C TYR A 119 14.10 15.31 -7.29
N LEU A 120 14.57 14.30 -8.02
CA LEU A 120 15.94 13.84 -8.07
C LEU A 120 16.68 14.47 -9.25
N ASP A 121 17.98 14.64 -9.12
CA ASP A 121 18.85 14.97 -10.26
C ASP A 121 18.63 13.95 -11.40
N ASN A 122 18.70 14.40 -12.66
CA ASN A 122 18.52 13.50 -13.82
C ASN A 122 19.60 12.41 -13.89
N GLU A 123 20.76 12.68 -13.30
CA GLU A 123 21.87 11.74 -13.22
C GLU A 123 21.84 10.89 -11.93
N PHE A 124 20.86 11.12 -11.04
CA PHE A 124 20.70 10.30 -9.82
C PHE A 124 20.44 8.84 -10.22
N PRO A 125 21.18 7.85 -9.69
CA PRO A 125 20.99 6.47 -10.12
C PRO A 125 19.63 5.93 -9.71
N SER A 126 18.84 5.54 -10.70
CA SER A 126 17.45 5.10 -10.52
C SER A 126 17.30 3.92 -9.55
N SER A 127 18.31 3.06 -9.43
CA SER A 127 18.34 1.93 -8.49
C SER A 127 18.29 2.32 -7.01
N TYR A 128 18.51 3.59 -6.69
CA TYR A 128 18.42 4.13 -5.33
C TYR A 128 17.31 5.18 -5.19
N GLY A 129 16.57 5.47 -6.25
CA GLY A 129 15.59 6.57 -6.27
C GLY A 129 14.43 6.34 -5.30
N GLY A 130 13.98 5.10 -5.16
CA GLY A 130 12.90 4.72 -4.24
C GLY A 130 13.39 4.75 -2.81
N PHE A 131 14.58 4.19 -2.53
CA PHE A 131 15.24 4.38 -1.24
C PHE A 131 15.33 5.88 -0.86
N GLN A 132 15.88 6.71 -1.74
CA GLN A 132 16.07 8.14 -1.48
C GLN A 132 14.73 8.83 -1.21
N LYS A 133 13.71 8.53 -2.02
CA LYS A 133 12.35 9.03 -1.82
C LYS A 133 11.79 8.62 -0.46
N GLU A 134 11.76 7.32 -0.15
CA GLU A 134 11.17 6.81 1.10
C GLU A 134 11.91 7.33 2.34
N PHE A 135 13.24 7.45 2.27
CA PHE A 135 14.02 8.09 3.33
C PHE A 135 13.63 9.56 3.51
N LEU A 136 13.57 10.35 2.43
CA LEU A 136 13.26 11.78 2.53
C LEU A 136 11.80 12.04 2.92
N THR A 137 10.86 11.17 2.53
CA THR A 137 9.47 11.18 2.99
C THR A 137 9.39 11.02 4.50
N ARG A 138 10.29 10.23 5.11
CA ARG A 138 10.38 10.05 6.56
C ARG A 138 11.21 11.14 7.23
N PHE A 139 12.20 11.70 6.54
CA PHE A 139 13.11 12.73 7.06
C PHE A 139 12.40 14.07 7.29
N PHE A 140 11.59 14.53 6.32
CA PHE A 140 10.83 15.77 6.49
C PHE A 140 9.40 15.51 6.96
N VAL A 141 8.87 16.47 7.71
CA VAL A 141 7.51 16.42 8.27
C VAL A 141 6.59 17.28 7.41
N PRO A 142 5.53 16.71 6.79
CA PRO A 142 4.63 17.43 5.88
C PRO A 142 3.51 18.21 6.58
N VAL A 143 3.64 18.51 7.88
CA VAL A 143 2.67 19.31 8.65
C VAL A 143 3.33 20.56 9.21
N ALA A 144 2.53 21.61 9.40
CA ALA A 144 3.02 22.85 10.00
C ALA A 144 3.52 22.61 11.44
N LEU A 145 4.69 23.15 11.77
CA LEU A 145 5.27 23.12 13.12
C LEU A 145 4.54 24.10 14.04
N LYS A 146 3.32 23.76 14.41
CA LYS A 146 2.49 24.52 15.34
C LYS A 146 1.79 23.55 16.28
N ALA A 147 1.98 23.74 17.59
CA ALA A 147 1.29 22.93 18.58
C ALA A 147 -0.23 23.05 18.41
N GLY A 148 -0.92 21.91 18.51
CA GLY A 148 -2.33 21.82 18.15
C GLY A 148 -2.94 20.46 18.42
N PRO A 149 -4.18 20.23 17.95
CA PRO A 149 -4.81 18.92 18.02
C PRO A 149 -4.07 17.90 17.16
N GLU A 150 -4.38 16.62 17.37
CA GLU A 150 -3.89 15.55 16.51
C GLU A 150 -4.29 15.78 15.05
N ILE A 151 -3.36 15.54 14.12
CA ILE A 151 -3.59 15.68 12.68
C ILE A 151 -3.51 14.29 12.05
N TYR A 152 -4.46 13.96 11.18
CA TYR A 152 -4.53 12.67 10.50
C TYR A 152 -4.39 12.87 8.99
N HIS A 153 -3.43 12.19 8.38
CA HIS A 153 -3.17 12.24 6.94
C HIS A 153 -3.16 10.83 6.36
N SER A 154 -3.46 10.74 5.06
CA SER A 154 -3.15 9.55 4.27
C SER A 154 -1.82 9.77 3.58
N GLU A 155 -0.86 8.89 3.82
CA GLU A 155 0.49 8.98 3.29
C GLU A 155 0.84 7.73 2.52
N ARG A 156 1.48 7.93 1.37
CA ARG A 156 1.93 6.83 0.54
C ARG A 156 3.39 6.51 0.87
N GLU A 157 3.65 5.27 1.25
CA GLU A 157 5.00 4.71 1.31
C GLU A 157 5.06 3.49 0.42
N ALA A 158 5.96 3.52 -0.56
CA ALA A 158 5.99 2.58 -1.68
C ALA A 158 4.58 2.44 -2.32
N LYS A 159 4.06 1.21 -2.40
CA LYS A 159 2.73 0.90 -2.96
C LYS A 159 1.57 1.03 -1.96
N ASN A 160 1.86 1.21 -0.68
CA ASN A 160 0.83 1.21 0.37
C ASN A 160 0.39 2.62 0.72
N VAL A 161 -0.85 2.76 1.16
CA VAL A 161 -1.38 4.03 1.69
C VAL A 161 -1.67 3.84 3.16
N PHE A 162 -1.01 4.61 4.01
CA PHE A 162 -1.12 4.54 5.44
C PHE A 162 -1.92 5.71 6.00
N LYS A 163 -2.75 5.45 6.99
CA LYS A 163 -3.24 6.49 7.90
C LYS A 163 -2.12 6.82 8.87
N VAL A 164 -1.70 8.07 8.89
CA VAL A 164 -0.62 8.57 9.72
C VAL A 164 -1.16 9.63 10.67
N LYS A 165 -0.78 9.50 11.95
CA LYS A 165 -1.15 10.43 13.03
C LYS A 165 0.04 11.29 13.41
N TYR A 166 -0.18 12.59 13.41
CA TYR A 166 0.77 13.60 13.87
C TYR A 166 0.33 14.22 15.18
N VAL A 167 1.29 14.41 16.08
CA VAL A 167 1.13 15.21 17.31
C VAL A 167 2.26 16.21 17.35
N VAL A 168 1.93 17.51 17.30
CA VAL A 168 2.91 18.60 17.43
C VAL A 168 2.74 19.24 18.80
N SER A 169 3.84 19.35 19.54
CA SER A 169 3.88 19.95 20.87
C SER A 169 5.03 20.95 21.01
N GLU A 170 4.90 21.91 21.92
CA GLU A 170 6.00 22.84 22.24
C GLU A 170 6.98 22.16 23.19
N SER A 171 8.28 22.36 22.95
CA SER A 171 9.36 21.90 23.81
C SER A 171 10.20 23.10 24.28
N LYS A 172 11.11 22.91 25.24
CA LYS A 172 11.89 24.00 25.87
C LYS A 172 12.79 24.79 24.90
N GLY A 173 12.90 24.41 23.63
CA GLY A 173 13.70 25.11 22.62
C GLY A 173 13.08 25.20 21.24
N GLY A 174 11.81 24.82 21.08
CA GLY A 174 11.14 24.73 19.79
C GLY A 174 9.95 23.80 19.82
N PHE A 175 9.97 22.79 18.95
CA PHE A 175 8.84 21.89 18.76
C PHE A 175 9.27 20.43 18.85
N GLU A 176 8.36 19.59 19.30
CA GLU A 176 8.45 18.15 19.20
C GLU A 176 7.29 17.65 18.34
N VAL A 177 7.62 16.79 17.37
CA VAL A 177 6.62 16.13 16.52
C VAL A 177 6.72 14.63 16.74
N THR A 178 5.58 13.98 16.92
CA THR A 178 5.46 12.51 16.84
C THR A 178 4.62 12.15 15.63
N ARG A 179 5.18 11.34 14.73
CA ARG A 179 4.50 10.80 13.54
C ARG A 179 4.35 9.30 13.71
N ASN A 180 3.12 8.79 13.74
CA ASN A 180 2.83 7.37 13.95
C ASN A 180 2.02 6.81 12.79
N TRP A 181 2.40 5.63 12.29
CA TRP A 181 1.64 4.91 11.28
C TRP A 181 0.63 4.05 12.01
N ILE A 182 -0.66 4.39 11.88
CA ILE A 182 -1.71 3.78 12.71
C ILE A 182 -2.52 2.73 11.97
N GLN A 183 -2.60 2.81 10.64
CA GLN A 183 -3.31 1.83 9.83
C GLN A 183 -2.75 1.78 8.41
N ASN A 184 -2.68 0.58 7.80
CA ASN A 184 -2.60 0.47 6.34
C ASN A 184 -4.03 0.50 5.76
N ILE A 185 -4.33 1.50 4.95
CA ILE A 185 -5.63 1.68 4.28
C ILE A 185 -5.66 0.95 2.94
N GLN A 186 -4.50 0.72 2.30
CA GLN A 186 -4.40 0.08 1.00
C GLN A 186 -3.14 -0.79 0.91
N GLY A 187 -3.34 -2.10 0.85
CA GLY A 187 -2.30 -3.11 0.60
C GLY A 187 -2.36 -4.26 1.61
N ASP A 188 -1.51 -5.27 1.39
CA ASP A 188 -1.53 -6.53 2.16
C ASP A 188 -0.54 -6.53 3.35
N ILE A 189 0.14 -5.41 3.57
CA ILE A 189 1.14 -5.27 4.63
C ILE A 189 0.45 -4.73 5.89
N ALA A 190 0.55 -5.47 6.98
CA ALA A 190 0.19 -5.01 8.30
C ALA A 190 1.29 -4.13 8.91
N ILE A 191 0.89 -3.28 9.86
CA ILE A 191 1.79 -2.47 10.67
C ILE A 191 1.49 -2.67 12.14
N ASP A 192 2.51 -2.54 12.99
CA ASP A 192 2.34 -2.43 14.43
C ASP A 192 2.23 -0.95 14.81
N PRO A 193 1.04 -0.43 15.16
CA PRO A 193 0.85 0.99 15.47
C PRO A 193 1.57 1.43 16.75
N LYS A 194 1.99 0.49 17.62
CA LYS A 194 2.75 0.80 18.85
C LYS A 194 4.25 0.89 18.57
N ALA A 195 4.76 0.08 17.65
CA ALA A 195 6.17 0.10 17.26
C ALA A 195 6.49 1.13 16.17
N ASN A 196 5.47 1.58 15.42
CA ASN A 196 5.66 2.39 14.22
C ASN A 196 5.48 3.88 14.47
N GLY A 197 6.58 4.54 14.77
CA GLY A 197 6.60 5.98 14.87
C GLY A 197 7.99 6.59 14.88
N PHE A 198 8.04 7.86 14.50
CA PHE A 198 9.22 8.71 14.62
C PHE A 198 8.92 9.90 15.53
N ARG A 199 9.92 10.24 16.33
CA ARG A 199 9.96 11.45 17.14
C ARG A 199 10.98 12.41 16.52
N TYR A 200 10.56 13.64 16.32
CA TYR A 200 11.35 14.72 15.73
C TYR A 200 11.45 15.86 16.73
N GLU A 201 12.65 16.42 16.86
CA GLU A 201 12.89 17.61 17.65
C GLU A 201 13.32 18.74 16.71
N TYR A 202 12.64 19.86 16.80
CA TYR A 202 12.91 21.06 16.03
C TYR A 202 13.27 22.22 16.98
N ASP A 203 14.14 23.12 16.53
CA ASP A 203 14.34 24.38 17.23
C ASP A 203 13.23 25.39 16.94
N ALA A 204 13.27 26.54 17.62
CA ALA A 204 12.29 27.61 17.47
C ALA A 204 12.25 28.24 16.06
N SER A 205 13.28 28.02 15.23
CA SER A 205 13.30 28.46 13.82
C SER A 205 12.70 27.43 12.87
N GLY A 206 12.36 26.24 13.36
CA GLY A 206 11.86 25.13 12.55
C GLY A 206 12.96 24.25 11.95
N LYS A 207 14.22 24.42 12.37
CA LYS A 207 15.32 23.55 11.94
C LYS A 207 15.25 22.22 12.70
N LEU A 208 15.38 21.11 11.99
CA LEU A 208 15.46 19.78 12.58
C LEU A 208 16.75 19.65 13.42
N LEU A 209 16.62 19.22 14.67
CA LEU A 209 17.72 18.94 15.58
C LEU A 209 18.01 17.45 15.65
N SER A 210 16.98 16.64 15.80
CA SER A 210 17.09 15.18 15.86
C SER A 210 15.83 14.50 15.34
N MET A 211 15.99 13.29 14.82
CA MET A 211 14.89 12.37 14.53
C MET A 211 15.31 10.96 14.92
N ASN A 212 14.41 10.22 15.54
CA ASN A 212 14.63 8.80 15.82
C ASN A 212 13.30 8.05 15.79
N GLY A 213 13.34 6.78 15.39
CA GLY A 213 12.16 5.94 15.39
C GLY A 213 12.34 4.62 14.67
N THR A 214 11.24 3.87 14.66
CA THR A 214 11.17 2.52 14.07
C THR A 214 9.91 2.41 13.22
N LEU A 215 10.02 1.68 12.12
CA LEU A 215 8.91 1.18 11.33
C LEU A 215 9.03 -0.33 11.21
N THR A 216 7.94 -1.03 11.50
CA THR A 216 7.80 -2.47 11.44
C THR A 216 6.65 -2.81 10.52
N PHE A 217 6.97 -3.39 9.37
CA PHE A 217 6.00 -3.97 8.46
C PHE A 217 5.91 -5.47 8.71
N MET A 218 4.71 -6.02 8.63
CA MET A 218 4.44 -7.45 8.80
C MET A 218 3.58 -7.92 7.64
N GLY A 219 3.79 -9.15 7.17
CA GLY A 219 2.97 -9.69 6.10
C GLY A 219 3.32 -11.14 5.82
N ILE A 220 2.82 -11.63 4.69
CA ILE A 220 3.17 -12.93 4.13
C ILE A 220 3.97 -12.67 2.86
N ASP A 221 5.10 -13.35 2.71
CA ASP A 221 5.94 -13.21 1.53
C ASP A 221 5.53 -14.17 0.40
N HIS A 222 6.29 -14.14 -0.69
CA HIS A 222 6.04 -14.97 -1.87
C HIS A 222 6.24 -16.48 -1.63
N GLU A 223 6.94 -16.87 -0.57
CA GLU A 223 7.10 -18.26 -0.13
C GLU A 223 6.01 -18.67 0.87
N ASN A 224 5.00 -17.80 1.07
CA ASN A 224 3.94 -17.95 2.04
C ASN A 224 4.44 -17.98 3.50
N LEU A 225 5.59 -17.35 3.76
CA LEU A 225 6.15 -17.22 5.09
C LEU A 225 5.75 -15.89 5.72
N ALA A 226 5.42 -15.91 7.01
CA ALA A 226 5.26 -14.68 7.76
C ALA A 226 6.59 -13.95 7.83
N PHE A 227 6.58 -12.67 7.46
CA PHE A 227 7.76 -11.82 7.53
C PHE A 227 7.54 -10.60 8.42
N ARG A 228 8.65 -10.07 8.91
CA ARG A 228 8.75 -8.78 9.59
C ARG A 228 9.88 -7.97 8.97
N LEU A 229 9.61 -6.75 8.54
CA LEU A 229 10.61 -5.80 8.06
C LEU A 229 10.73 -4.64 9.05
N ILE A 230 11.84 -4.57 9.78
CA ILE A 230 12.09 -3.54 10.80
C ILE A 230 13.09 -2.53 10.26
N THR A 231 12.67 -1.29 10.07
CA THR A 231 13.51 -0.15 9.71
C THR A 231 13.67 0.79 10.89
N LYS A 232 14.90 1.02 11.33
CA LYS A 232 15.27 2.01 12.36
C LYS A 232 16.00 3.16 11.69
N ILE A 233 15.64 4.39 12.04
CA ILE A 233 16.30 5.60 11.52
C ILE A 233 16.71 6.46 12.71
N SER A 234 17.93 6.97 12.66
CA SER A 234 18.42 8.02 13.55
C SER A 234 19.05 9.13 12.73
N VAL A 235 18.70 10.36 13.05
CA VAL A 235 19.20 11.59 12.44
C VAL A 235 19.59 12.53 13.56
N ASN A 236 20.78 13.12 13.45
CA ASN A 236 21.23 14.16 14.37
C ASN A 236 21.82 15.32 13.57
N ALA A 237 21.35 16.53 13.84
CA ALA A 237 21.91 17.73 13.27
C ALA A 237 23.37 17.90 13.72
N GLY A 238 24.25 18.08 12.75
CA GLY A 238 25.62 18.49 12.92
C GLY A 238 25.78 20.00 12.78
N GLU A 239 26.90 20.41 12.22
CA GLU A 239 27.24 21.82 12.05
C GLU A 239 26.37 22.49 10.98
N THR A 240 26.04 23.76 11.23
CA THR A 240 25.50 24.67 10.22
C THR A 240 26.61 25.57 9.75
N VAL A 241 26.89 25.54 8.45
CA VAL A 241 27.95 26.31 7.80
C VAL A 241 27.37 27.19 6.70
N LYS A 242 28.14 28.18 6.25
CA LYS A 242 27.75 28.98 5.09
C LYS A 242 27.71 28.12 3.83
N LEU A 243 26.60 28.21 3.10
CA LEU A 243 26.42 27.52 1.83
C LEU A 243 27.49 27.99 0.83
N ALA A 244 28.27 27.04 0.31
CA ALA A 244 29.31 27.34 -0.66
C ALA A 244 28.71 28.03 -1.89
N ALA A 245 29.39 29.05 -2.44
CA ALA A 245 28.88 29.83 -3.58
C ALA A 245 28.53 28.94 -4.79
N ALA A 246 29.30 27.88 -5.04
CA ALA A 246 29.04 26.91 -6.10
C ALA A 246 27.75 26.08 -5.90
N LYS A 247 27.25 25.96 -4.67
CA LYS A 247 26.02 25.25 -4.33
C LYS A 247 24.79 26.16 -4.27
N LYS A 248 24.95 27.47 -4.44
CA LYS A 248 23.85 28.45 -4.56
C LYS A 248 23.21 28.40 -5.96
N ILE A 249 22.82 27.20 -6.39
CA ILE A 249 22.17 26.98 -7.67
C ILE A 249 20.70 26.71 -7.38
N TYR A 250 19.84 27.54 -7.98
CA TYR A 250 18.41 27.28 -7.93
C TYR A 250 18.11 26.01 -8.74
N ARG A 251 17.50 25.02 -8.10
CA ARG A 251 17.05 23.78 -8.74
C ARG A 251 15.63 23.96 -9.25
N ASN A 252 15.49 23.99 -10.57
CA ASN A 252 14.21 24.06 -11.22
C ASN A 252 13.58 22.66 -11.29
N ARG A 253 12.33 22.53 -10.82
CA ARG A 253 11.57 21.26 -10.86
C ARG A 253 11.46 20.69 -12.28
N SER A 254 11.40 21.54 -13.31
CA SER A 254 11.30 21.08 -14.70
C SER A 254 12.59 20.47 -15.24
N GLU A 255 13.71 20.67 -14.54
CA GLU A 255 15.03 20.15 -14.91
C GLU A 255 15.41 18.90 -14.10
N MET A 256 14.54 18.46 -13.19
CA MET A 256 14.75 17.31 -12.31
C MET A 256 13.71 16.22 -12.60
N VAL A 257 14.05 14.96 -12.30
CA VAL A 257 13.11 13.84 -12.43
C VAL A 257 12.32 13.72 -11.15
N LEU A 258 10.99 13.62 -11.26
CA LEU A 258 10.19 13.31 -10.08
C LEU A 258 10.56 11.93 -9.52
N ALA A 259 10.84 11.86 -8.22
CA ALA A 259 11.09 10.62 -7.51
C ALA A 259 9.77 9.81 -7.46
N GLN A 260 9.60 8.98 -8.46
CA GLN A 260 8.48 8.04 -8.57
C GLN A 260 8.83 6.76 -7.83
N ALA A 261 7.83 5.94 -7.49
CA ALA A 261 8.15 4.62 -6.94
C ALA A 261 9.02 3.88 -7.96
N GLU A 262 10.10 3.26 -7.47
CA GLU A 262 11.19 2.71 -8.30
C GLU A 262 10.66 2.00 -9.55
N LYS A 263 11.14 2.42 -10.73
CA LYS A 263 11.24 1.48 -11.84
C LYS A 263 12.23 0.41 -11.37
N PRO A 264 11.88 -0.89 -11.40
CA PRO A 264 12.81 -1.93 -10.96
C PRO A 264 14.15 -1.71 -11.66
N ALA A 265 15.24 -1.70 -10.88
CA ALA A 265 16.59 -1.43 -11.38
C ALA A 265 16.89 -2.38 -12.55
N ARG A 266 16.86 -1.82 -13.77
CA ARG A 266 17.13 -2.57 -14.99
C ARG A 266 18.62 -2.89 -15.01
N ASP A 267 18.98 -4.13 -15.33
CA ASP A 267 20.36 -4.39 -15.74
C ASP A 267 20.62 -3.50 -16.97
N PRO A 268 21.54 -2.53 -16.91
CA PRO A 268 21.79 -1.62 -18.03
C PRO A 268 22.18 -2.36 -19.31
N ASN A 269 22.55 -3.65 -19.22
CA ASN A 269 22.86 -4.52 -20.35
C ASN A 269 21.67 -5.36 -20.84
N GLU A 270 20.55 -5.42 -20.12
CA GLU A 270 19.34 -6.13 -20.55
C GLU A 270 18.79 -5.42 -21.78
N LYS A 271 18.92 -6.03 -22.96
CA LYS A 271 18.28 -5.53 -24.19
C LYS A 271 16.85 -6.04 -24.25
N LEU A 272 15.88 -5.15 -24.08
CA LEU A 272 14.47 -5.46 -24.33
C LEU A 272 14.26 -5.75 -25.82
N ARG A 273 13.40 -6.73 -26.13
CA ARG A 273 12.98 -6.95 -27.51
C ARG A 273 12.18 -5.76 -28.01
N PRO A 274 12.23 -5.45 -29.32
CA PRO A 274 11.30 -4.51 -29.94
C PRO A 274 9.85 -4.90 -29.62
N LEU A 275 8.99 -3.92 -29.36
CA LEU A 275 7.58 -4.17 -29.02
C LEU A 275 6.85 -5.02 -30.07
N SER A 276 7.20 -4.86 -31.35
CA SER A 276 6.68 -5.67 -32.45
C SER A 276 7.00 -7.17 -32.32
N GLU A 277 8.18 -7.54 -31.81
CA GLU A 277 8.56 -8.93 -31.57
C GLU A 277 7.82 -9.50 -30.35
N VAL A 278 7.61 -8.68 -29.31
CA VAL A 278 6.83 -9.06 -28.13
C VAL A 278 5.36 -9.27 -28.51
N PHE A 279 4.79 -8.40 -29.35
CA PHE A 279 3.45 -8.59 -29.90
C PHE A 279 3.35 -9.83 -30.80
N ALA A 280 4.40 -10.17 -31.56
CA ALA A 280 4.42 -11.43 -32.31
C ALA A 280 4.41 -12.65 -31.38
N SER A 281 5.08 -12.58 -30.22
CA SER A 281 4.99 -13.63 -29.19
C SER A 281 3.62 -13.68 -28.52
N LEU A 282 3.00 -12.52 -28.27
CA LEU A 282 1.63 -12.43 -27.78
C LEU A 282 0.65 -13.09 -28.77
N ASP A 283 0.85 -12.90 -30.08
CA ASP A 283 0.01 -13.51 -31.11
C ASP A 283 0.05 -15.04 -31.14
N GLN A 284 1.14 -15.63 -30.63
CA GLN A 284 1.26 -17.09 -30.48
C GLN A 284 0.64 -17.60 -29.18
N LEU A 285 0.29 -16.71 -28.24
CA LEU A 285 -0.29 -17.11 -26.96
C LEU A 285 -1.66 -17.77 -27.17
N SER A 286 -1.89 -18.85 -26.47
CA SER A 286 -3.06 -19.72 -26.48
C SER A 286 -3.57 -19.94 -25.05
N GLY A 287 -4.81 -20.42 -24.92
CA GLY A 287 -5.39 -20.73 -23.60
C GLY A 287 -4.73 -21.91 -22.87
N THR A 288 -3.84 -22.66 -23.54
CA THR A 288 -3.15 -23.83 -22.99
C THR A 288 -1.72 -23.56 -22.54
N ASP A 289 -1.20 -22.34 -22.76
CA ASP A 289 0.15 -22.00 -22.37
C ASP A 289 0.33 -21.98 -20.84
N GLU A 290 1.55 -22.29 -20.41
CA GLU A 290 1.88 -22.26 -18.99
C GLU A 290 1.72 -20.83 -18.43
N PRO A 291 1.18 -20.67 -17.20
CA PRO A 291 1.02 -19.35 -16.58
C PRO A 291 2.30 -18.50 -16.57
N GLN A 292 3.47 -19.14 -16.51
CA GLN A 292 4.77 -18.46 -16.55
C GLN A 292 5.00 -17.71 -17.87
N VAL A 293 4.61 -18.27 -19.02
CA VAL A 293 4.79 -17.61 -20.33
C VAL A 293 4.00 -16.29 -20.37
N ARG A 294 2.80 -16.27 -19.79
CA ARG A 294 1.98 -15.06 -19.69
C ARG A 294 2.60 -14.03 -18.75
N ALA A 295 3.11 -14.48 -17.61
CA ALA A 295 3.80 -13.62 -16.66
C ALA A 295 5.04 -12.98 -17.29
N ASP A 296 5.83 -13.76 -18.03
CA ASP A 296 7.03 -13.26 -18.72
C ASP A 296 6.68 -12.21 -19.78
N LEU A 297 5.64 -12.45 -20.60
CA LEU A 297 5.15 -11.48 -21.58
C LEU A 297 4.60 -10.21 -20.93
N TYR A 298 3.82 -10.34 -19.85
CA TYR A 298 3.34 -9.20 -19.07
C TYR A 298 4.51 -8.36 -18.57
N LEU A 299 5.51 -8.98 -17.93
CA LEU A 299 6.67 -8.30 -17.38
C LEU A 299 7.49 -7.60 -18.46
N GLU A 300 7.71 -8.24 -19.60
CA GLU A 300 8.45 -7.65 -20.72
C GLU A 300 7.70 -6.44 -21.32
N MET A 301 6.39 -6.55 -21.54
CA MET A 301 5.57 -5.44 -22.03
C MET A 301 5.48 -4.28 -21.03
N ALA A 302 5.32 -4.59 -19.74
CA ALA A 302 5.30 -3.58 -18.68
C ALA A 302 6.65 -2.82 -18.61
N LYS A 303 7.79 -3.53 -18.76
CA LYS A 303 9.11 -2.90 -18.87
C LYS A 303 9.20 -1.99 -20.09
N ILE A 304 8.75 -2.44 -21.26
CA ILE A 304 8.76 -1.62 -22.49
C ILE A 304 7.93 -0.35 -22.31
N LEU A 305 6.72 -0.47 -21.75
CA LEU A 305 5.84 0.68 -21.52
C LEU A 305 6.43 1.64 -20.49
N ALA A 306 7.02 1.13 -19.41
CA ALA A 306 7.69 1.94 -18.40
C ALA A 306 8.90 2.69 -18.98
N ASP A 307 9.65 2.08 -19.90
CA ASP A 307 10.82 2.69 -20.53
C ASP A 307 10.45 3.68 -21.64
N ASN A 308 9.33 3.47 -22.33
CA ASN A 308 8.85 4.34 -23.40
C ASN A 308 7.32 4.54 -23.33
N PRO A 309 6.82 5.46 -22.49
CA PRO A 309 5.38 5.71 -22.36
C PRO A 309 4.69 6.10 -23.68
N ALA A 310 5.43 6.59 -24.68
CA ALA A 310 4.85 6.93 -25.99
C ALA A 310 4.30 5.71 -26.75
N VAL A 311 4.76 4.49 -26.43
CA VAL A 311 4.25 3.26 -27.06
C VAL A 311 2.86 2.86 -26.57
N ILE A 312 2.27 3.59 -25.60
CA ILE A 312 0.94 3.28 -25.08
C ILE A 312 -0.14 3.28 -26.17
N LYS A 313 0.05 4.10 -27.21
CA LYS A 313 -0.80 4.09 -28.40
C LYS A 313 -0.71 2.77 -29.16
N GLU A 314 0.46 2.16 -29.23
CA GLU A 314 0.65 0.86 -29.91
C GLU A 314 -0.05 -0.27 -29.15
N PHE A 315 -0.10 -0.22 -27.82
CA PHE A 315 -0.92 -1.15 -27.02
C PHE A 315 -2.42 -0.98 -27.30
N LYS A 316 -2.91 0.26 -27.38
CA LYS A 316 -4.29 0.56 -27.78
C LYS A 316 -4.59 0.01 -29.18
N ASP A 317 -3.74 0.33 -30.16
CA ASP A 317 -3.89 -0.14 -31.55
C ASP A 317 -3.87 -1.68 -31.61
N LYS A 318 -3.03 -2.32 -30.80
CA LYS A 318 -2.97 -3.78 -30.70
C LYS A 318 -4.27 -4.38 -30.16
N ILE A 319 -4.86 -3.81 -29.10
CA ILE A 319 -6.20 -4.21 -28.61
C ILE A 319 -7.24 -4.08 -29.73
N LEU A 320 -7.27 -2.94 -30.42
CA LEU A 320 -8.26 -2.66 -31.46
C LEU A 320 -8.10 -3.55 -32.71
N SER A 321 -6.91 -4.12 -32.91
CA SER A 321 -6.63 -5.09 -33.98
C SER A 321 -7.17 -6.51 -33.68
N MET A 322 -7.39 -6.84 -32.41
CA MET A 322 -7.93 -8.14 -31.99
C MET A 322 -9.45 -8.12 -32.17
N ASP A 323 -9.92 -8.55 -33.33
CA ASP A 323 -11.35 -8.62 -33.62
C ASP A 323 -11.98 -9.92 -33.07
N GLY A 324 -13.18 -9.82 -32.50
CA GLY A 324 -13.97 -10.94 -32.01
C GLY A 324 -13.62 -11.47 -30.60
N VAL A 325 -14.46 -12.39 -30.14
CA VAL A 325 -14.43 -13.02 -28.80
C VAL A 325 -13.77 -14.40 -28.81
N SER A 326 -12.82 -14.64 -29.71
CA SER A 326 -12.10 -15.92 -29.71
C SER A 326 -11.41 -16.09 -28.35
N PRO A 327 -11.41 -17.29 -27.73
CA PRO A 327 -10.73 -17.49 -26.46
C PRO A 327 -9.28 -17.01 -26.50
N GLN A 328 -8.60 -17.23 -27.63
CA GLN A 328 -7.24 -16.75 -27.86
C GLN A 328 -7.12 -15.22 -27.73
N ASN A 329 -7.98 -14.46 -28.40
CA ASN A 329 -7.96 -13.00 -28.32
C ASN A 329 -8.29 -12.50 -26.91
N GLN A 330 -9.20 -13.17 -26.20
CA GLN A 330 -9.49 -12.85 -24.80
C GLN A 330 -8.25 -12.99 -23.92
N TYR A 331 -7.49 -14.09 -24.08
CA TYR A 331 -6.23 -14.28 -23.36
C TYR A 331 -5.20 -13.21 -23.72
N GLN A 332 -5.02 -12.90 -24.99
CA GLN A 332 -4.07 -11.88 -25.44
C GLN A 332 -4.43 -10.49 -24.92
N MET A 333 -5.71 -10.10 -25.03
CA MET A 333 -6.23 -8.85 -24.49
C MET A 333 -6.02 -8.77 -22.98
N SER A 334 -6.25 -9.87 -22.24
CA SER A 334 -6.08 -9.87 -20.78
C SER A 334 -4.66 -9.48 -20.34
N VAL A 335 -3.63 -9.89 -21.10
CA VAL A 335 -2.24 -9.52 -20.81
C VAL A 335 -2.03 -8.03 -21.08
N ILE A 336 -2.52 -7.49 -22.21
CA ILE A 336 -2.37 -6.06 -22.51
C ILE A 336 -3.15 -5.18 -21.52
N PHE A 337 -4.40 -5.53 -21.20
CA PHE A 337 -5.20 -4.79 -20.23
C PHE A 337 -4.54 -4.81 -18.84
N SER A 338 -3.88 -5.92 -18.46
CA SER A 338 -3.07 -5.98 -17.24
C SER A 338 -1.89 -5.01 -17.29
N VAL A 339 -1.17 -4.95 -18.43
CA VAL A 339 -0.05 -3.99 -18.63
C VAL A 339 -0.54 -2.55 -18.53
N LEU A 340 -1.68 -2.22 -19.14
CA LEU A 340 -2.25 -0.86 -19.09
C LEU A 340 -2.72 -0.51 -17.67
N SER A 341 -3.40 -1.43 -16.99
CA SER A 341 -3.84 -1.28 -15.59
C SER A 341 -2.65 -1.00 -14.65
N GLY A 342 -1.56 -1.75 -14.81
CA GLY A 342 -0.32 -1.60 -14.05
C GLY A 342 0.66 -0.56 -14.61
N SER A 343 0.25 0.26 -15.59
CA SER A 343 1.14 1.28 -16.19
C SER A 343 1.36 2.47 -15.26
N GLU A 344 0.37 2.75 -14.40
CA GLU A 344 0.39 3.81 -13.40
C GLU A 344 0.68 5.20 -14.00
N THR A 345 0.26 5.41 -15.24
CA THR A 345 0.34 6.68 -15.98
C THR A 345 -1.05 7.26 -16.23
N ASN A 346 -1.17 8.59 -16.27
CA ASN A 346 -2.43 9.23 -16.63
C ASN A 346 -2.86 8.79 -18.04
N GLU A 347 -1.91 8.69 -18.96
CA GLU A 347 -2.11 8.21 -20.33
C GLU A 347 -2.72 6.80 -20.35
N GLY A 348 -2.27 5.90 -19.48
CA GLY A 348 -2.83 4.55 -19.34
C GLY A 348 -4.28 4.57 -18.91
N SER A 349 -4.61 5.34 -17.86
CA SER A 349 -5.99 5.53 -17.43
C SER A 349 -6.88 6.16 -18.52
N ASN A 350 -6.34 7.10 -19.30
CA ASN A 350 -7.04 7.75 -20.41
C ASN A 350 -7.33 6.76 -21.55
N VAL A 351 -6.34 5.95 -21.93
CA VAL A 351 -6.51 4.89 -22.95
C VAL A 351 -7.58 3.89 -22.53
N LEU A 352 -7.57 3.45 -21.26
CA LEU A 352 -8.59 2.53 -20.73
C LEU A 352 -9.99 3.16 -20.75
N ALA A 353 -10.11 4.44 -20.37
CA ALA A 353 -11.37 5.16 -20.44
C ALA A 353 -11.86 5.35 -21.89
N ASP A 354 -10.97 5.64 -22.85
CA ASP A 354 -11.32 5.75 -24.28
C ASP A 354 -11.79 4.41 -24.86
N LEU A 355 -11.08 3.33 -24.53
CA LEU A 355 -11.45 1.96 -24.92
C LEU A 355 -12.86 1.62 -24.42
N PHE A 356 -13.15 1.96 -23.16
CA PHE A 356 -14.47 1.76 -22.58
C PHE A 356 -15.56 2.66 -23.19
N ALA A 357 -15.23 3.92 -23.50
CA ALA A 357 -16.16 4.93 -24.01
C ALA A 357 -16.70 4.63 -25.41
N GLY A 358 -15.94 3.93 -26.24
CA GLY A 358 -16.44 3.57 -27.57
C GLY A 358 -15.42 3.03 -28.57
N ASP A 359 -14.11 3.02 -28.27
CA ASP A 359 -13.15 2.48 -29.23
C ASP A 359 -13.24 0.95 -29.34
N CYS A 360 -13.58 0.26 -28.24
CA CYS A 360 -13.85 -1.17 -28.25
C CYS A 360 -15.11 -1.49 -29.06
N LYS A 361 -14.97 -2.39 -30.05
CA LYS A 361 -16.08 -2.80 -30.93
C LYS A 361 -17.07 -3.78 -30.32
N ASN A 362 -16.72 -4.42 -29.20
CA ASN A 362 -17.52 -5.43 -28.54
C ASN A 362 -17.54 -5.24 -27.02
N GLU A 363 -18.56 -5.81 -26.39
CA GLU A 363 -18.81 -5.72 -24.96
C GLU A 363 -17.66 -6.26 -24.12
N HIS A 364 -17.11 -7.43 -24.47
CA HIS A 364 -16.00 -8.03 -23.72
C HIS A 364 -14.75 -7.13 -23.64
N CYS A 365 -14.41 -6.44 -24.73
CA CYS A 365 -13.34 -5.45 -24.75
C CYS A 365 -13.66 -4.27 -23.82
N ARG A 366 -14.91 -3.78 -23.82
CA ARG A 366 -15.37 -2.70 -22.93
C ARG A 366 -15.30 -3.14 -21.47
N GLU A 367 -15.73 -4.35 -21.14
CA GLU A 367 -15.66 -4.94 -19.79
C GLU A 367 -14.22 -5.02 -19.28
N MET A 368 -13.30 -5.53 -20.10
CA MET A 368 -11.88 -5.57 -19.73
C MET A 368 -11.30 -4.17 -19.54
N ALA A 369 -11.70 -3.21 -20.39
CA ALA A 369 -11.24 -1.83 -20.29
C ALA A 369 -11.68 -1.18 -18.98
N ILE A 370 -12.97 -1.29 -18.61
CA ILE A 370 -13.48 -0.70 -17.36
C ILE A 370 -12.98 -1.43 -16.11
N SER A 371 -12.80 -2.76 -16.20
CA SER A 371 -12.19 -3.54 -15.11
C SER A 371 -10.74 -3.13 -14.87
N ALA A 372 -9.93 -3.05 -15.93
CA ALA A 372 -8.57 -2.55 -15.87
C ALA A 372 -8.51 -1.10 -15.37
N TYR A 373 -9.45 -0.25 -15.80
CA TYR A 373 -9.56 1.13 -15.33
C TYR A 373 -9.83 1.20 -13.82
N GLY A 374 -10.75 0.40 -13.30
CA GLY A 374 -11.06 0.35 -11.86
C GLY A 374 -9.91 -0.15 -10.98
N MET A 375 -8.96 -0.88 -11.57
CA MET A 375 -7.72 -1.32 -10.91
C MET A 375 -6.56 -0.34 -11.11
N HIS A 376 -6.69 0.62 -12.02
CA HIS A 376 -5.62 1.54 -12.36
C HIS A 376 -5.32 2.47 -11.19
N SER A 377 -4.04 2.59 -10.86
CA SER A 377 -3.60 3.18 -9.61
C SER A 377 -3.30 4.69 -9.70
N ASN A 378 -3.21 5.21 -10.93
CA ASN A 378 -3.00 6.62 -11.24
C ASN A 378 -4.05 7.13 -12.24
N VAL A 379 -5.22 7.50 -11.73
CA VAL A 379 -6.36 7.93 -12.55
C VAL A 379 -6.32 9.44 -12.77
N SER A 380 -6.50 9.88 -14.02
CA SER A 380 -6.64 11.30 -14.34
C SER A 380 -8.08 11.79 -14.07
N LEU A 381 -8.24 13.09 -13.79
CA LEU A 381 -9.57 13.68 -13.63
C LEU A 381 -10.40 13.58 -14.93
N ASP A 382 -9.76 13.76 -16.09
CA ASP A 382 -10.42 13.67 -17.40
C ASP A 382 -10.97 12.26 -17.66
N SER A 383 -10.17 11.22 -17.40
CA SER A 383 -10.63 9.84 -17.56
C SER A 383 -11.75 9.52 -16.57
N ALA A 384 -11.68 10.04 -15.33
CA ALA A 384 -12.72 9.82 -14.34
C ALA A 384 -14.05 10.47 -14.73
N GLN A 385 -14.00 11.70 -15.23
CA GLN A 385 -15.15 12.41 -15.79
C GLN A 385 -15.76 11.65 -16.96
N LYS A 386 -14.94 11.13 -17.86
CA LYS A 386 -15.38 10.32 -19.00
C LYS A 386 -16.11 9.05 -18.54
N VAL A 387 -15.55 8.32 -17.59
CA VAL A 387 -16.17 7.10 -17.04
C VAL A 387 -17.48 7.40 -16.30
N LEU A 388 -17.54 8.47 -15.51
CA LEU A 388 -18.78 8.90 -14.86
C LEU A 388 -19.85 9.31 -15.88
N HIS A 389 -19.47 10.05 -16.93
CA HIS A 389 -20.40 10.41 -17.99
C HIS A 389 -21.00 9.17 -18.69
N ILE A 390 -20.20 8.13 -18.93
CA ILE A 390 -20.69 6.86 -19.44
C ILE A 390 -21.68 6.23 -18.45
N ALA A 391 -21.36 6.20 -17.14
CA ALA A 391 -22.27 5.66 -16.13
C ALA A 391 -23.65 6.35 -16.10
N GLU A 392 -23.68 7.65 -16.41
CA GLU A 392 -24.90 8.46 -16.45
C GLU A 392 -25.71 8.32 -17.75
N THR A 393 -25.08 7.90 -18.85
CA THR A 393 -25.68 7.93 -20.20
C THR A 393 -25.79 6.58 -20.88
N GLU A 394 -25.10 5.56 -20.37
CA GLU A 394 -25.14 4.20 -20.90
C GLU A 394 -26.54 3.59 -20.72
N VAL A 395 -27.00 2.93 -21.78
CA VAL A 395 -28.33 2.29 -21.85
C VAL A 395 -28.26 0.85 -21.39
N GLU A 396 -27.13 0.18 -21.60
CA GLU A 396 -26.91 -1.19 -21.17
C GLU A 396 -26.63 -1.23 -19.64
N PRO A 397 -27.51 -1.87 -18.83
CA PRO A 397 -27.41 -1.80 -17.38
C PRO A 397 -26.10 -2.30 -16.77
N ASP A 398 -25.51 -3.38 -17.30
CA ASP A 398 -24.28 -3.98 -16.76
C ASP A 398 -23.05 -3.08 -17.04
N MET A 399 -22.97 -2.46 -18.21
CA MET A 399 -21.96 -1.46 -18.56
C MET A 399 -22.12 -0.19 -17.74
N ALA A 400 -23.34 0.30 -17.55
CA ALA A 400 -23.61 1.45 -16.68
C ALA A 400 -23.16 1.17 -15.24
N ALA A 401 -23.45 -0.02 -14.73
CA ALA A 401 -23.01 -0.46 -13.41
C ALA A 401 -21.48 -0.55 -13.28
N ASN A 402 -20.81 -1.16 -14.25
CA ASN A 402 -19.35 -1.24 -14.28
C ASN A 402 -18.72 0.16 -14.35
N ALA A 403 -19.32 1.07 -15.10
CA ALA A 403 -18.91 2.47 -15.15
C ALA A 403 -19.02 3.15 -13.78
N TYR A 404 -20.13 2.96 -13.06
CA TYR A 404 -20.26 3.47 -11.68
C TYR A 404 -19.19 2.88 -10.76
N LEU A 405 -18.91 1.58 -10.84
CA LEU A 405 -17.86 0.94 -10.03
C LEU A 405 -16.47 1.53 -10.32
N GLY A 406 -16.15 1.75 -11.60
CA GLY A 406 -14.92 2.41 -12.04
C GLY A 406 -14.83 3.87 -11.60
N ALA A 407 -15.91 4.63 -11.70
CA ALA A 407 -15.99 6.01 -11.21
C ALA A 407 -15.84 6.07 -9.68
N GLY A 408 -16.42 5.13 -8.94
CA GLY A 408 -16.25 4.99 -7.49
C GLY A 408 -14.80 4.71 -7.09
N ALA A 409 -14.13 3.81 -7.81
CA ALA A 409 -12.70 3.54 -7.61
C ALA A 409 -11.82 4.77 -7.92
N ALA A 410 -12.13 5.51 -8.99
CA ALA A 410 -11.47 6.77 -9.31
C ALA A 410 -11.71 7.83 -8.21
N GLY A 411 -12.92 7.90 -7.66
CA GLY A 411 -13.27 8.77 -6.54
C GLY A 411 -12.37 8.59 -5.32
N ARG A 412 -12.04 7.34 -4.98
CA ARG A 412 -11.10 7.02 -3.89
C ARG A 412 -9.70 7.60 -4.12
N LEU A 413 -9.23 7.59 -5.36
CA LEU A 413 -7.89 8.06 -5.73
C LEU A 413 -7.84 9.58 -5.89
N LEU A 414 -8.91 10.19 -6.39
CA LEU A 414 -8.97 11.62 -6.67
C LEU A 414 -9.45 12.44 -5.46
N GLY A 415 -10.24 11.85 -4.56
CA GLY A 415 -10.84 12.52 -3.41
C GLY A 415 -11.67 13.74 -3.84
N ASP A 416 -11.50 14.85 -3.12
CA ASP A 416 -12.24 16.10 -3.39
C ASP A 416 -11.97 16.71 -4.77
N ARG A 417 -10.94 16.25 -5.50
CA ARG A 417 -10.67 16.69 -6.88
C ARG A 417 -11.75 16.23 -7.86
N PHE A 418 -12.52 15.21 -7.51
CA PHE A 418 -13.61 14.67 -8.33
C PHE A 418 -14.98 15.07 -7.75
N ALA A 419 -15.22 16.38 -7.68
CA ALA A 419 -16.31 16.98 -6.90
C ALA A 419 -17.72 16.57 -7.38
N GLU A 420 -17.88 16.27 -8.67
CA GLU A 420 -19.13 15.85 -9.31
C GLU A 420 -19.54 14.41 -8.99
N LEU A 421 -18.61 13.55 -8.57
CA LEU A 421 -18.91 12.14 -8.30
C LEU A 421 -19.97 11.98 -7.21
N ARG A 422 -19.83 12.74 -6.11
CA ARG A 422 -20.74 12.65 -4.97
C ARG A 422 -22.20 12.98 -5.34
N PRO A 423 -22.51 14.15 -5.92
CA PRO A 423 -23.89 14.44 -6.33
C PRO A 423 -24.41 13.46 -7.38
N SER A 424 -23.58 13.00 -8.32
CA SER A 424 -24.00 12.02 -9.34
C SER A 424 -24.38 10.67 -8.72
N LEU A 425 -23.57 10.11 -7.82
CA LEU A 425 -23.89 8.84 -7.15
C LEU A 425 -25.15 8.95 -6.27
N LEU A 426 -25.32 10.05 -5.53
CA LEU A 426 -26.52 10.28 -4.73
C LEU A 426 -27.78 10.38 -5.60
N ASN A 427 -27.67 11.06 -6.75
CA ASN A 427 -28.77 11.14 -7.70
C ASN A 427 -29.09 9.78 -8.31
N ALA A 428 -28.06 8.99 -8.66
CA ALA A 428 -28.26 7.64 -9.22
C ALA A 428 -28.95 6.68 -8.23
N VAL A 429 -28.62 6.72 -6.93
CA VAL A 429 -29.35 5.96 -5.89
C VAL A 429 -30.81 6.39 -5.84
N LYS A 430 -31.07 7.70 -5.85
CA LYS A 430 -32.42 8.25 -5.79
C LYS A 430 -33.25 7.86 -7.02
N SER A 431 -32.70 8.01 -8.22
CA SER A 431 -33.38 7.63 -9.46
C SER A 431 -33.67 6.13 -9.50
N ALA A 432 -32.73 5.29 -9.09
CA ALA A 432 -32.95 3.84 -9.01
C ALA A 432 -34.07 3.47 -8.03
N ASP A 433 -34.20 4.20 -6.92
CA ASP A 433 -35.30 4.03 -5.96
C ASP A 433 -36.67 4.42 -6.55
N GLU A 434 -36.73 5.56 -7.26
CA GLU A 434 -37.94 6.03 -7.96
C GLU A 434 -38.37 5.06 -9.08
N GLU A 435 -37.39 4.50 -9.80
CA GLU A 435 -37.57 3.52 -10.89
C GLU A 435 -37.88 2.10 -10.37
N LYS A 436 -37.68 1.85 -9.06
CA LYS A 436 -37.69 0.50 -8.45
C LYS A 436 -36.69 -0.47 -9.10
N ASP A 437 -35.56 0.06 -9.56
CA ASP A 437 -34.45 -0.70 -10.10
C ASP A 437 -33.45 -1.03 -8.99
N TYR A 438 -33.75 -2.10 -8.24
CA TYR A 438 -32.95 -2.51 -7.10
C TYR A 438 -31.56 -3.02 -7.49
N THR A 439 -31.40 -3.59 -8.69
CA THR A 439 -30.11 -4.01 -9.22
C THR A 439 -29.20 -2.81 -9.44
N LYS A 440 -29.69 -1.78 -10.14
CA LYS A 440 -28.98 -0.50 -10.30
C LYS A 440 -28.68 0.14 -8.94
N LYS A 441 -29.66 0.19 -8.04
CA LYS A 441 -29.48 0.74 -6.69
C LYS A 441 -28.34 0.05 -5.94
N ALA A 442 -28.32 -1.28 -5.93
CA ALA A 442 -27.29 -2.07 -5.26
C ALA A 442 -25.89 -1.85 -5.87
N LEU A 443 -25.80 -1.72 -7.20
CA LEU A 443 -24.54 -1.46 -7.90
C LEU A 443 -24.01 -0.04 -7.63
N VAL A 444 -24.88 0.96 -7.61
CA VAL A 444 -24.52 2.34 -7.24
C VAL A 444 -24.11 2.40 -5.76
N VAL A 445 -24.78 1.68 -4.86
CA VAL A 445 -24.38 1.54 -3.45
C VAL A 445 -22.99 0.92 -3.32
N ARG A 446 -22.68 -0.11 -4.12
CA ARG A 446 -21.34 -0.69 -4.16
C ARG A 446 -20.29 0.30 -4.67
N ALA A 447 -20.62 1.10 -5.68
CA ALA A 447 -19.76 2.17 -6.18
C ALA A 447 -19.50 3.25 -5.13
N ILE A 448 -20.52 3.64 -4.37
CA ILE A 448 -20.41 4.49 -3.18
C ILE A 448 -19.39 3.91 -2.20
N GLY A 449 -19.49 2.61 -1.88
CA GLY A 449 -18.51 1.94 -1.03
C GLY A 449 -17.08 2.02 -1.55
N ASN A 450 -16.88 1.91 -2.87
CA ASN A 450 -15.56 2.02 -3.48
C ASN A 450 -14.92 3.40 -3.31
N THR A 451 -15.70 4.47 -3.12
CA THR A 451 -15.16 5.83 -2.92
C THR A 451 -14.37 5.96 -1.62
N GLY A 452 -14.73 5.20 -0.59
CA GLY A 452 -14.23 5.40 0.78
C GLY A 452 -14.63 6.73 1.41
N ASP A 453 -15.56 7.48 0.81
CA ASP A 453 -15.96 8.80 1.29
C ASP A 453 -17.00 8.69 2.41
N ARG A 454 -16.61 9.15 3.60
CA ARG A 454 -17.45 9.15 4.81
C ARG A 454 -18.75 9.94 4.64
N ALA A 455 -18.81 10.91 3.72
CA ALA A 455 -20.02 11.68 3.46
C ALA A 455 -21.19 10.80 2.98
N PHE A 456 -20.94 9.57 2.52
CA PHE A 456 -21.98 8.61 2.14
C PHE A 456 -22.52 7.76 3.29
N LEU A 457 -21.96 7.84 4.51
CA LEU A 457 -22.47 7.04 5.63
C LEU A 457 -24.00 7.21 5.87
N PRO A 458 -24.60 8.42 5.76
CA PRO A 458 -26.04 8.56 5.90
C PRO A 458 -26.86 7.76 4.87
N VAL A 459 -26.46 7.76 3.59
CA VAL A 459 -27.18 7.00 2.56
C VAL A 459 -26.99 5.50 2.76
N LEU A 460 -25.79 5.04 3.11
CA LEU A 460 -25.52 3.63 3.40
C LEU A 460 -26.30 3.13 4.62
N SER A 461 -26.39 3.95 5.67
CA SER A 461 -27.19 3.63 6.86
C SER A 461 -28.67 3.46 6.56
N GLU A 462 -29.17 4.17 5.53
CA GLU A 462 -30.55 4.03 5.09
C GLU A 462 -30.74 2.80 4.20
N THR A 463 -29.81 2.54 3.27
CA THR A 463 -29.91 1.40 2.34
C THR A 463 -29.68 0.04 3.02
N ILE A 464 -29.00 -0.01 4.17
CA ILE A 464 -28.92 -1.21 5.04
C ILE A 464 -30.31 -1.64 5.56
N LYS A 465 -31.26 -0.71 5.66
CA LYS A 465 -32.63 -1.01 6.09
C LYS A 465 -33.55 -1.39 4.92
N SER A 466 -33.00 -1.53 3.71
CA SER A 466 -33.78 -1.90 2.54
C SER A 466 -34.39 -3.29 2.71
N GLU A 467 -35.65 -3.43 2.32
CA GLU A 467 -36.33 -4.72 2.20
C GLU A 467 -35.81 -5.54 0.99
N ASP A 468 -35.10 -4.89 0.06
CA ASP A 468 -34.41 -5.58 -1.03
C ASP A 468 -33.05 -6.12 -0.53
N GLU A 469 -32.94 -7.45 -0.48
CA GLU A 469 -31.78 -8.16 0.05
C GLU A 469 -30.49 -7.79 -0.68
N LEU A 470 -30.52 -7.62 -2.00
CA LEU A 470 -29.34 -7.28 -2.79
C LEU A 470 -28.81 -5.88 -2.42
N THR A 471 -29.69 -4.89 -2.31
CA THR A 471 -29.36 -3.53 -1.87
C THR A 471 -28.82 -3.54 -0.44
N LYS A 472 -29.48 -4.27 0.47
CA LYS A 472 -29.05 -4.41 1.87
C LYS A 472 -27.65 -5.02 1.96
N ASN A 473 -27.40 -6.13 1.26
CA ASN A 473 -26.13 -6.84 1.19
C ASN A 473 -25.00 -5.96 0.65
N MET A 474 -25.24 -5.27 -0.47
CA MET A 474 -24.26 -4.35 -1.05
C MET A 474 -23.98 -3.15 -0.14
N SER A 475 -24.95 -2.73 0.67
CA SER A 475 -24.76 -1.64 1.63
C SER A 475 -23.83 -2.03 2.77
N TYR A 476 -23.97 -3.25 3.32
CA TYR A 476 -23.01 -3.75 4.31
C TYR A 476 -21.62 -3.93 3.72
N PHE A 477 -21.52 -4.51 2.53
CA PHE A 477 -20.24 -4.67 1.84
C PHE A 477 -19.58 -3.31 1.53
N ALA A 478 -20.37 -2.28 1.22
CA ALA A 478 -19.88 -0.93 0.97
C ALA A 478 -19.19 -0.30 2.20
N LEU A 479 -19.61 -0.65 3.43
CA LEU A 479 -19.02 -0.11 4.65
C LEU A 479 -17.52 -0.45 4.82
N ARG A 480 -17.00 -1.46 4.11
CA ARG A 480 -15.61 -1.96 4.26
C ARG A 480 -14.55 -0.87 4.10
N PHE A 481 -14.80 0.11 3.24
CA PHE A 481 -13.88 1.23 2.98
C PHE A 481 -14.33 2.57 3.59
N ILE A 482 -15.49 2.64 4.24
CA ILE A 482 -15.98 3.89 4.83
C ILE A 482 -15.32 4.10 6.20
N PRO A 483 -14.53 5.16 6.40
CA PRO A 483 -13.76 5.31 7.63
C PRO A 483 -14.65 5.74 8.81
N GLY A 484 -14.26 5.34 10.03
CA GLY A 484 -14.78 5.84 11.31
C GLY A 484 -15.35 4.77 12.25
N ASP A 485 -15.33 5.07 13.55
CA ASP A 485 -15.66 4.12 14.62
C ASP A 485 -17.17 3.84 14.70
N ASP A 486 -18.02 4.81 14.38
CA ASP A 486 -19.48 4.62 14.27
C ASP A 486 -19.87 3.63 13.15
N VAL A 487 -19.03 3.49 12.13
CA VAL A 487 -19.18 2.45 11.10
C VAL A 487 -18.82 1.08 11.67
N ASN A 488 -17.80 1.00 12.52
CA ASN A 488 -17.47 -0.24 13.22
C ASN A 488 -18.61 -0.66 14.16
N ASP A 489 -19.14 0.29 14.94
CA ASP A 489 -20.30 0.06 15.79
C ASP A 489 -21.49 -0.47 14.98
N LEU A 490 -21.77 0.13 13.81
CA LEU A 490 -22.82 -0.34 12.91
C LEU A 490 -22.59 -1.79 12.47
N ILE A 491 -21.39 -2.12 11.98
CA ILE A 491 -21.03 -3.49 11.54
C ILE A 491 -21.15 -4.49 12.69
N VAL A 492 -20.59 -4.17 13.87
CA VAL A 492 -20.61 -5.06 15.04
C VAL A 492 -22.04 -5.28 15.53
N ASN A 493 -22.84 -4.23 15.67
CA ASN A 493 -24.23 -4.34 16.12
C ASN A 493 -25.10 -5.11 15.10
N SER A 494 -24.86 -4.91 13.80
CA SER A 494 -25.53 -5.68 12.75
C SER A 494 -25.14 -7.16 12.81
N LEU A 495 -23.86 -7.50 13.04
CA LEU A 495 -23.43 -8.90 13.19
C LEU A 495 -24.14 -9.60 14.37
N GLN A 496 -24.44 -8.88 15.45
CA GLN A 496 -25.15 -9.45 16.60
C GLN A 496 -26.63 -9.76 16.31
N SER A 497 -27.27 -8.93 15.48
CA SER A 497 -28.73 -8.92 15.30
C SER A 497 -29.21 -9.53 13.99
N GLU A 498 -28.36 -9.59 12.97
CA GLU A 498 -28.68 -10.16 11.67
C GLU A 498 -28.86 -11.68 11.77
N LYS A 499 -29.82 -12.19 11.00
CA LYS A 499 -30.20 -13.61 10.98
C LYS A 499 -30.10 -14.20 9.58
N ASP A 500 -30.18 -13.37 8.55
CA ASP A 500 -29.98 -13.84 7.19
C ASP A 500 -28.50 -14.20 6.97
N GLU A 501 -28.26 -15.41 6.46
CA GLU A 501 -26.93 -15.97 6.30
C GLU A 501 -26.10 -15.17 5.29
N LEU A 502 -26.71 -14.80 4.16
CA LEU A 502 -26.04 -14.05 3.09
C LEU A 502 -25.69 -12.63 3.56
N THR A 503 -26.60 -11.96 4.24
CA THR A 503 -26.36 -10.65 4.84
C THR A 503 -25.25 -10.73 5.89
N THR A 504 -25.27 -11.77 6.73
CA THR A 504 -24.23 -12.03 7.73
C THR A 504 -22.86 -12.22 7.08
N ALA A 505 -22.79 -12.95 5.97
CA ALA A 505 -21.56 -13.13 5.20
C ALA A 505 -21.01 -11.79 4.67
N GLU A 506 -21.87 -10.87 4.19
CA GLU A 506 -21.43 -9.54 3.76
C GLU A 506 -20.95 -8.66 4.92
N ILE A 507 -21.58 -8.75 6.09
CA ILE A 507 -21.12 -8.07 7.31
C ILE A 507 -19.72 -8.57 7.71
N ILE A 508 -19.50 -9.89 7.70
CA ILE A 508 -18.19 -10.51 7.99
C ILE A 508 -17.15 -10.07 6.95
N ARG A 509 -17.50 -10.06 5.65
CA ARG A 509 -16.61 -9.61 4.58
C ARG A 509 -16.24 -8.13 4.73
N SER A 510 -17.18 -7.32 5.18
CA SER A 510 -16.93 -5.91 5.49
C SER A 510 -15.99 -5.77 6.69
N ALA A 511 -16.23 -6.55 7.75
CA ALA A 511 -15.41 -6.57 8.95
C ALA A 511 -13.98 -7.07 8.71
N SER A 512 -13.77 -8.05 7.82
CA SER A 512 -12.42 -8.61 7.56
C SER A 512 -11.45 -7.60 6.95
N MET A 513 -11.95 -6.52 6.34
CA MET A 513 -11.14 -5.43 5.79
C MET A 513 -10.96 -4.25 6.76
N ARG A 514 -11.35 -4.41 8.03
CA ARG A 514 -11.34 -3.35 9.04
C ARG A 514 -10.55 -3.72 10.28
N THR A 515 -10.20 -2.69 11.05
CA THR A 515 -9.60 -2.80 12.37
C THR A 515 -10.63 -2.39 13.41
N PHE A 516 -10.67 -3.14 14.51
CA PHE A 516 -11.60 -2.93 15.60
C PHE A 516 -10.83 -2.77 16.91
N SER A 517 -11.48 -2.17 17.91
CA SER A 517 -11.01 -2.20 19.29
C SER A 517 -11.17 -3.60 19.89
N LYS A 518 -10.45 -3.86 20.98
CA LYS A 518 -10.57 -5.10 21.76
C LYS A 518 -12.02 -5.46 22.11
N ASN A 519 -12.79 -4.50 22.60
CA ASN A 519 -14.19 -4.72 22.99
C ASN A 519 -15.09 -5.06 21.79
N GLU A 520 -14.82 -4.49 20.62
CA GLU A 520 -15.52 -4.84 19.38
C GLU A 520 -15.13 -6.23 18.89
N TYR A 521 -13.85 -6.61 18.98
CA TYR A 521 -13.42 -7.98 18.69
C TYR A 521 -14.05 -9.00 19.65
N ASP A 522 -14.15 -8.68 20.94
CA ASP A 522 -14.85 -9.52 21.92
C ASP A 522 -16.28 -9.78 21.47
N LYS A 523 -17.04 -8.73 21.10
CA LYS A 523 -18.40 -8.86 20.56
C LYS A 523 -18.45 -9.69 19.27
N ILE A 524 -17.53 -9.48 18.34
CA ILE A 524 -17.45 -10.29 17.10
C ILE A 524 -17.27 -11.78 17.46
N GLY A 525 -16.43 -12.09 18.45
CA GLY A 525 -16.20 -13.46 18.91
C GLY A 525 -17.40 -14.11 19.60
N GLU A 526 -18.33 -13.34 20.19
CA GLU A 526 -19.52 -13.87 20.87
C GLU A 526 -20.48 -14.61 19.94
N LYS A 527 -20.49 -14.28 18.64
CA LYS A 527 -21.40 -14.89 17.66
C LYS A 527 -20.97 -16.29 17.20
N ILE A 528 -19.67 -16.55 17.21
CA ILE A 528 -19.08 -17.77 16.63
C ILE A 528 -19.62 -19.07 17.29
N PRO A 529 -19.80 -19.17 18.62
CA PRO A 529 -20.40 -20.35 19.23
C PRO A 529 -21.85 -20.63 18.82
N GLU A 530 -22.60 -19.63 18.33
CA GLU A 530 -24.01 -19.78 17.90
C GLU A 530 -24.12 -20.47 16.54
N TRP A 531 -23.19 -20.20 15.62
CA TRP A 531 -23.12 -20.80 14.27
C TRP A 531 -22.76 -22.28 14.29
N GLY A 532 -22.02 -22.73 15.32
CA GLY A 532 -21.72 -24.15 15.54
C GLY A 532 -21.17 -24.87 14.31
N GLU A 533 -21.67 -26.08 14.05
CA GLU A 533 -21.36 -26.87 12.85
C GLU A 533 -22.29 -26.52 11.67
N SER A 534 -23.44 -25.88 11.90
CA SER A 534 -24.40 -25.57 10.84
C SER A 534 -23.90 -24.50 9.88
N ASP A 535 -23.10 -23.56 10.38
CA ASP A 535 -22.58 -22.43 9.60
C ASP A 535 -21.06 -22.32 9.76
N ALA A 536 -20.36 -23.45 9.56
CA ALA A 536 -18.92 -23.58 9.76
C ALA A 536 -18.11 -22.53 8.96
N ASP A 537 -18.56 -22.18 7.75
CA ASP A 537 -17.89 -21.16 6.92
C ASP A 537 -17.97 -19.75 7.54
N LEU A 538 -19.11 -19.36 8.12
CA LEU A 538 -19.24 -18.09 8.83
C LEU A 538 -18.34 -18.06 10.07
N ALA A 539 -18.29 -19.17 10.81
CA ALA A 539 -17.44 -19.33 11.98
C ALA A 539 -15.94 -19.21 11.62
N VAL A 540 -15.47 -19.94 10.60
CA VAL A 540 -14.09 -19.88 10.12
C VAL A 540 -13.73 -18.48 9.63
N ASN A 541 -14.58 -17.89 8.79
CA ASN A 541 -14.33 -16.54 8.27
C ASN A 541 -14.24 -15.49 9.38
N THR A 542 -15.04 -15.63 10.44
CA THR A 542 -14.99 -14.71 11.59
C THR A 542 -13.78 -14.97 12.49
N VAL A 543 -13.38 -16.23 12.68
CA VAL A 543 -12.11 -16.57 13.34
C VAL A 543 -10.92 -15.95 12.59
N ASN A 544 -10.95 -15.92 11.25
CA ASN A 544 -9.89 -15.28 10.45
C ASN A 544 -9.75 -13.80 10.75
N ILE A 545 -10.85 -13.10 11.04
CA ILE A 545 -10.81 -11.69 11.46
C ILE A 545 -10.04 -11.56 12.78
N LEU A 546 -10.35 -12.42 13.75
CA LEU A 546 -9.73 -12.41 15.08
C LEU A 546 -8.25 -12.84 15.04
N LEU A 547 -7.90 -13.84 14.23
CA LEU A 547 -6.53 -14.31 14.03
C LEU A 547 -5.69 -13.28 13.29
N ALA A 548 -6.21 -12.65 12.24
CA ALA A 548 -5.53 -11.55 11.56
C ALA A 548 -5.28 -10.37 12.53
N ALA A 549 -6.22 -10.08 13.42
CA ALA A 549 -6.02 -9.08 14.48
C ALA A 549 -4.98 -9.52 15.52
N TYR A 550 -5.00 -10.78 15.95
CA TYR A 550 -4.03 -11.36 16.86
C TYR A 550 -2.60 -11.28 16.33
N GLN A 551 -2.42 -11.62 15.05
CA GLN A 551 -1.13 -11.57 14.37
C GLN A 551 -0.58 -10.14 14.27
N ARG A 552 -1.45 -9.13 14.20
CA ARG A 552 -1.05 -7.72 14.24
C ARG A 552 -0.68 -7.27 15.65
N ASN A 553 -1.51 -7.60 16.64
CA ASN A 553 -1.31 -7.23 18.04
C ASN A 553 -2.06 -8.24 18.94
N PRO A 554 -1.35 -9.18 19.60
CA PRO A 554 -1.98 -10.22 20.41
C PRO A 554 -2.89 -9.67 21.53
N GLU A 555 -2.59 -8.49 22.09
CA GLU A 555 -3.39 -7.90 23.17
C GLU A 555 -4.85 -7.60 22.77
N ASP A 556 -5.10 -7.41 21.46
CA ASP A 556 -6.40 -7.03 20.94
C ASP A 556 -7.39 -8.19 20.94
N THR A 557 -6.93 -9.43 20.71
CA THR A 557 -7.83 -10.60 20.54
C THR A 557 -7.39 -11.87 21.27
N ALA A 558 -6.24 -11.92 21.95
CA ALA A 558 -5.79 -13.13 22.68
C ALA A 558 -6.84 -13.63 23.67
N GLY A 559 -7.41 -12.72 24.48
CA GLY A 559 -8.46 -13.06 25.44
C GLY A 559 -9.74 -13.57 24.76
N THR A 560 -10.12 -12.96 23.64
CA THR A 560 -11.27 -13.38 22.84
C THR A 560 -11.07 -14.79 22.28
N LEU A 561 -9.92 -15.05 21.67
CA LEU A 561 -9.57 -16.33 21.05
C LEU A 561 -9.45 -17.45 22.09
N GLU A 562 -8.85 -17.21 23.25
CA GLU A 562 -8.82 -18.17 24.36
C GLU A 562 -10.22 -18.50 24.87
N THR A 563 -11.06 -17.47 25.03
CA THR A 563 -12.47 -17.65 25.43
C THR A 563 -13.23 -18.45 24.38
N LEU A 564 -13.00 -18.16 23.10
CA LEU A 564 -13.64 -18.82 21.98
C LEU A 564 -13.23 -20.30 21.90
N LYS A 565 -11.94 -20.61 22.02
CA LYS A 565 -11.37 -21.97 22.06
C LYS A 565 -12.06 -22.85 23.11
N ALA A 566 -12.36 -22.27 24.27
CA ALA A 566 -13.08 -22.94 25.35
C ALA A 566 -14.59 -23.13 25.09
N LYS A 567 -15.22 -22.25 24.29
CA LYS A 567 -16.67 -22.26 24.03
C LYS A 567 -17.07 -23.04 22.77
N VAL A 568 -16.20 -23.12 21.75
CA VAL A 568 -16.52 -23.82 20.50
C VAL A 568 -16.58 -25.34 20.72
N LYS A 569 -17.62 -25.96 20.15
CA LYS A 569 -17.84 -27.42 20.24
C LYS A 569 -17.06 -28.19 19.16
N SER A 570 -16.92 -27.63 17.95
CA SER A 570 -16.16 -28.24 16.87
C SER A 570 -14.68 -28.39 17.25
N THR A 571 -14.15 -29.60 17.11
CA THR A 571 -12.75 -29.91 17.41
C THR A 571 -11.82 -29.32 16.34
N GLU A 572 -12.30 -29.28 15.09
CA GLU A 572 -11.63 -28.73 13.93
C GLU A 572 -11.43 -27.22 14.11
N LEU A 573 -12.49 -26.48 14.44
CA LEU A 573 -12.41 -25.04 14.65
C LEU A 573 -11.53 -24.69 15.85
N ARG A 574 -11.58 -25.48 16.93
CA ARG A 574 -10.67 -25.32 18.08
C ARG A 574 -9.21 -25.47 17.65
N SER A 575 -8.90 -26.55 16.91
CA SER A 575 -7.54 -26.82 16.41
C SER A 575 -7.07 -25.73 15.46
N TYR A 576 -7.98 -25.18 14.64
CA TYR A 576 -7.70 -24.07 13.73
C TYR A 576 -7.30 -22.79 14.49
N ILE A 577 -8.04 -22.45 15.55
CA ILE A 577 -7.71 -21.31 16.43
C ILE A 577 -6.33 -21.51 17.08
N GLU A 578 -6.07 -22.69 17.64
CA GLU A 578 -4.79 -23.02 18.29
C GLU A 578 -3.60 -22.87 17.34
N ALA A 579 -3.72 -23.40 16.12
CA ALA A 579 -2.68 -23.28 15.10
C ALA A 579 -2.46 -21.81 14.69
N GLY A 580 -3.54 -21.05 14.49
CA GLY A 580 -3.46 -19.64 14.10
C GLY A 580 -2.86 -18.72 15.16
N MET A 581 -2.99 -19.06 16.45
CA MET A 581 -2.40 -18.31 17.57
C MET A 581 -0.89 -18.58 17.77
N ASN A 582 -0.35 -19.62 17.12
CA ASN A 582 1.07 -19.98 17.19
C ASN A 582 1.68 -20.18 15.79
N PRO A 583 1.71 -19.15 14.92
CA PRO A 583 2.06 -19.31 13.53
C PRO A 583 3.53 -19.69 13.29
N LEU A 584 4.42 -19.48 14.26
CA LEU A 584 5.86 -19.73 14.14
C LEU A 584 6.31 -21.10 14.69
N GLY A 585 5.39 -21.88 15.25
CA GLY A 585 5.75 -23.05 16.06
C GLY A 585 6.68 -22.68 17.24
N PRO A 586 7.10 -23.64 18.08
CA PRO A 586 8.17 -23.40 19.02
C PRO A 586 9.43 -23.03 18.23
N THR A 587 10.04 -21.88 18.52
CA THR A 587 11.34 -21.55 17.93
C THR A 587 12.35 -22.61 18.40
N PRO A 588 13.24 -23.14 17.53
CA PRO A 588 14.21 -24.16 17.92
C PRO A 588 15.14 -23.76 19.08
N ASN A 589 15.14 -22.48 19.48
CA ASN A 589 15.98 -21.95 20.55
C ASN A 589 15.27 -21.84 21.91
N ASP A 590 13.95 -22.06 22.00
CA ASP A 590 13.21 -21.98 23.27
C ASP A 590 13.42 -23.22 24.19
N GLU A 591 14.01 -24.31 23.67
CA GLU A 591 14.40 -25.48 24.49
C GLU A 591 15.84 -25.39 25.06
N GLY A 592 16.59 -24.32 24.75
CA GLY A 592 18.03 -24.27 24.94
C GLY A 592 18.58 -23.41 26.08
N ASN A 593 17.76 -22.62 26.79
CA ASN A 593 18.25 -21.76 27.88
C ASN A 593 17.89 -22.34 29.26
N LYS A 594 18.38 -23.56 29.54
CA LYS A 594 18.60 -24.01 30.91
C LYS A 594 20.02 -23.59 31.30
N ASP A 595 20.12 -22.82 32.38
CA ASP A 595 21.38 -22.46 33.03
C ASP A 595 22.32 -23.66 33.13
N PRO A 596 23.59 -23.58 32.65
CA PRO A 596 24.57 -24.63 32.83
C PRO A 596 25.18 -24.71 34.25
N ASP A 597 24.75 -23.88 35.20
CA ASP A 597 25.47 -23.65 36.47
C ASP A 597 24.90 -24.37 37.71
N GLU A 598 24.27 -25.53 37.54
CA GLU A 598 24.12 -26.49 38.64
C GLU A 598 24.85 -27.80 38.33
N ALA A 599 26.16 -27.78 38.58
CA ALA A 599 26.96 -28.99 38.71
C ALA A 599 26.45 -29.83 39.91
N PRO A 600 26.10 -31.11 39.73
CA PRO A 600 25.66 -31.95 40.83
C PRO A 600 26.86 -32.31 41.73
N SER A 601 26.74 -31.98 43.02
CA SER A 601 27.68 -32.35 44.06
C SER A 601 27.78 -33.87 44.18
N ALA A 602 28.95 -34.41 43.86
CA ALA A 602 29.31 -35.79 44.16
C ALA A 602 29.47 -35.99 45.68
N SER A 603 28.63 -36.85 46.27
CA SER A 603 28.98 -37.53 47.51
C SER A 603 28.19 -38.83 47.64
N GLY A 604 28.88 -39.96 47.82
CA GLY A 604 28.26 -41.18 48.33
C GLY A 604 28.71 -42.47 47.65
N ALA A 605 29.93 -42.92 47.95
CA ALA A 605 30.34 -44.31 47.80
C ALA A 605 29.51 -45.23 48.71
N THR A 606 29.05 -46.41 48.25
CA THR A 606 29.54 -47.76 48.65
C THR A 606 28.73 -48.90 47.96
N PRO A 607 29.19 -50.17 47.96
CA PRO A 607 29.31 -50.97 46.73
C PRO A 607 28.44 -52.25 46.65
N VAL A 608 28.44 -52.84 45.44
CA VAL A 608 28.42 -54.27 45.06
C VAL A 608 27.61 -55.24 45.92
N SER A 609 26.59 -55.86 45.30
CA SER A 609 26.33 -57.29 45.41
C SER A 609 25.67 -57.83 44.14
N ASP A 610 26.08 -59.03 43.77
CA ASP A 610 25.88 -59.75 42.52
C ASP A 610 24.47 -60.32 42.27
N GLU A 611 24.24 -60.66 41.00
CA GLU A 611 23.49 -61.82 40.44
C GLU A 611 22.24 -62.36 41.19
N GLU A 612 21.06 -62.13 40.62
CA GLU A 612 20.27 -63.11 39.83
C GLU A 612 19.04 -62.44 39.18
#